data_AF-A0A9P8ADF1-F1
#
_entry.id   AF-A0A9P8ADF1-F1
#
_cell.length_a   1.000
_cell.length_b   1.000
_cell.length_c   1.000
_cell.angle_alpha   90.00
_cell.angle_beta   90.00
_cell.angle_gamma   90.00
#
_symmetry.space_group_name_H-M   'P 1'
#
loop_
_entity.id
_entity.type
_entity.pdbx_description
1 polymer ?
#
loop_
_entity_poly.entity_id
_entity_poly.type
_entity_poly.pdbx_seq_one_letter_code
_entity_poly.pdbx_strand_id
1 'polypeptide(L)'
;MVGPGSVAGKAIYRLGKITLKGVEQVAIYRRLSTISSHFPHWDSSNVNGIEQMYIDLLELSRPDMYSKGIRFQALAMILAQIGSRNTRYLLNALTRFPVIEIGHLIADIISHFDPISSSHHADVAKDPILKAYMESSPERVENSIIPFLDFLSQIVTLDEDRCDVVLANGVLDMMLGLYVTDFQDVLAPRDFPRSAMKSSLLEACNSLFMTVLVKGYGSELINKHAVSILWPFRPALEFVTHDTEHRRSKRKVYWDVSSRDYILWRVRTIQDMLFDPSSVFDLDTFLDAVMDCLIFVMSSDEDTSHRGLRCLYIAIARGGHASKPISVATAVHLYLSKGEEGLDVASMLKCIADVLFGLLSPTPRVVELFTFENDPSDRIPDVLRAFIDFFASLARKSEEYHKLITETGIIRIGRERLTMLENANLGFFIF
;
A
#
# COMPACT_ATOMS: atom_id res chain seq x y z
N MET A 1 26.65 -40.82 37.27
CA MET A 1 25.84 -40.40 38.44
C MET A 1 25.96 -38.90 38.60
N VAL A 2 24.86 -38.16 38.52
CA VAL A 2 24.83 -36.71 38.75
C VAL A 2 24.70 -36.51 40.27
N GLY A 3 25.73 -35.95 40.92
CA GLY A 3 25.72 -35.78 42.37
C GLY A 3 24.66 -34.75 42.82
N PRO A 4 24.06 -34.89 44.01
CA PRO A 4 22.98 -34.02 44.52
C PRO A 4 23.32 -32.52 44.53
N GLY A 5 24.62 -32.15 44.58
CA GLY A 5 25.07 -30.75 44.45
C GLY A 5 24.81 -30.11 43.08
N SER A 6 24.65 -30.89 42.00
CA SER A 6 24.41 -30.36 40.65
C SER A 6 23.01 -29.76 40.48
N VAL A 7 22.02 -30.22 41.25
CA VAL A 7 20.64 -29.72 41.16
C VAL A 7 20.50 -28.41 41.93
N ALA A 8 21.08 -28.33 43.13
CA ALA A 8 21.12 -27.12 43.93
C ALA A 8 21.90 -25.98 43.24
N GLY A 9 23.05 -26.28 42.62
CA GLY A 9 23.82 -25.28 41.87
C GLY A 9 23.06 -24.71 40.66
N LYS A 10 22.31 -25.54 39.92
CA LYS A 10 21.45 -25.08 38.81
C LYS A 10 20.28 -24.22 39.29
N ALA A 11 19.70 -24.54 40.44
CA ALA A 11 18.62 -23.75 41.02
C ALA A 11 19.09 -22.36 41.47
N ILE A 12 20.24 -22.27 42.16
CA ILE A 12 20.84 -21.00 42.58
C ILE A 12 21.23 -20.14 41.38
N TYR A 13 21.84 -20.74 40.35
CA TYR A 13 22.19 -20.02 39.11
C TYR A 13 20.95 -19.46 38.39
N ARG A 14 19.87 -20.26 38.30
CA ARG A 14 18.60 -19.81 37.69
C ARG A 14 17.95 -18.69 38.51
N LEU A 15 17.94 -18.81 39.84
CA LEU A 15 17.43 -17.77 40.72
C LEU A 15 18.23 -16.47 40.56
N GLY A 16 19.57 -16.55 40.59
CA GLY A 16 20.44 -15.39 40.35
C GLY A 16 20.17 -14.71 39.01
N LYS A 17 20.00 -15.48 37.93
CA LYS A 17 19.67 -14.95 36.60
C LYS A 17 18.30 -14.27 36.56
N ILE A 18 17.30 -14.80 37.27
CA ILE A 18 15.97 -14.19 37.36
C ILE A 18 16.01 -12.90 38.19
N THR A 19 16.71 -12.91 39.34
CA THR A 19 16.86 -11.74 40.18
C THR A 19 17.60 -10.61 39.46
N LEU A 20 18.69 -10.91 38.73
CA LEU A 20 19.45 -9.92 37.97
C LEU A 20 18.58 -9.27 36.88
N LYS A 21 17.84 -10.09 36.13
CA LYS A 21 16.86 -9.61 35.15
C LYS A 21 15.76 -8.75 35.79
N GLY A 22 15.31 -9.11 37.00
CA GLY A 22 14.30 -8.34 37.74
C GLY A 22 14.82 -6.96 38.16
N VAL A 23 16.05 -6.89 38.68
CA VAL A 23 16.68 -5.62 39.08
C VAL A 23 16.90 -4.71 37.87
N GLU A 24 17.39 -5.25 36.75
CA GLU A 24 17.55 -4.51 35.50
C GLU A 24 16.20 -3.96 35.00
N GLN A 25 15.15 -4.78 35.02
CA GLN A 25 13.81 -4.35 34.63
C GLN A 25 13.29 -3.21 35.50
N VAL A 26 13.44 -3.29 36.83
CA VAL A 26 13.01 -2.22 37.75
C VAL A 26 13.77 -0.92 37.47
N ALA A 27 15.08 -1.00 37.21
CA ALA A 27 15.88 0.17 36.86
C ALA A 27 15.42 0.81 35.53
N ILE A 28 15.11 -0.01 34.51
CA ILE A 28 14.60 0.46 33.23
C ILE A 28 13.22 1.11 33.38
N TYR A 29 12.29 0.50 34.11
CA TYR A 29 10.97 1.09 34.36
C TYR A 29 11.06 2.41 35.12
N ARG A 30 11.95 2.52 36.11
CA ARG A 30 12.18 3.77 36.83
C ARG A 30 12.71 4.86 35.89
N ARG A 31 13.68 4.53 35.05
CA ARG A 31 14.23 5.44 34.04
C ARG A 31 13.14 5.91 33.07
N LEU A 32 12.37 4.97 32.53
CA LEU A 32 11.28 5.26 31.59
C LEU A 32 10.17 6.10 32.24
N SER A 33 9.87 5.88 33.52
CA SER A 33 8.94 6.73 34.29
C SER A 33 9.47 8.16 34.46
N THR A 34 10.76 8.33 34.73
CA THR A 34 11.39 9.67 34.79
C THR A 34 11.40 10.35 33.43
N ILE A 35 11.66 9.61 32.34
CA ILE A 35 11.56 10.16 30.99
C ILE A 35 10.11 10.58 30.72
N SER A 36 9.14 9.70 30.97
CA SER A 36 7.72 9.92 30.70
C SER A 36 7.13 11.16 31.39
N SER A 37 7.66 11.60 32.54
CA SER A 37 7.18 12.82 33.20
C SER A 37 7.58 14.12 32.46
N HIS A 38 8.44 14.04 31.45
CA HIS A 38 8.90 15.16 30.64
C HIS A 38 8.33 15.16 29.21
N PHE A 39 7.44 14.22 28.89
CA PHE A 39 6.86 14.07 27.55
C PHE A 39 5.32 14.16 27.60
N PRO A 40 4.67 14.76 26.59
CA PRO A 40 5.29 15.51 25.48
C PRO A 40 5.89 16.84 25.97
N HIS A 41 6.80 17.42 25.18
CA HIS A 41 7.41 18.73 25.43
C HIS A 41 7.50 19.52 24.13
N TRP A 42 7.73 20.83 24.24
CA TRP A 42 7.94 21.69 23.07
C TRP A 42 9.41 21.80 22.71
N ASP A 43 9.71 22.09 21.45
CA ASP A 43 11.09 22.36 21.01
C ASP A 43 11.69 23.60 21.68
N SER A 44 10.89 24.52 22.20
CA SER A 44 11.34 25.69 22.98
C SER A 44 11.59 25.41 24.46
N SER A 45 11.27 24.20 24.94
CA SER A 45 11.38 23.85 26.36
C SER A 45 12.83 23.61 26.76
N ASN A 46 13.28 24.25 27.85
CA ASN A 46 14.60 24.00 28.42
C ASN A 46 14.55 22.86 29.44
N VAL A 47 14.44 21.62 28.95
CA VAL A 47 14.44 20.42 29.79
C VAL A 47 15.88 19.91 29.98
N ASN A 48 16.37 19.95 31.22
CA ASN A 48 17.70 19.47 31.56
C ASN A 48 17.85 17.98 31.21
N GLY A 49 18.86 17.64 30.42
CA GLY A 49 19.16 16.26 30.04
C GLY A 49 18.25 15.66 28.97
N ILE A 50 17.44 16.47 28.28
CA ILE A 50 16.48 15.98 27.27
C ILE A 50 17.14 15.18 26.14
N GLU A 51 18.35 15.56 25.71
CA GLU A 51 19.09 14.81 24.69
C GLU A 51 19.40 13.38 25.14
N GLN A 52 19.79 13.20 26.41
CA GLN A 52 20.03 11.87 26.97
C GLN A 52 18.73 11.09 27.04
N MET A 53 17.61 11.72 27.38
CA MET A 53 16.30 11.05 27.38
C MET A 53 15.95 10.53 25.98
N TYR A 54 16.22 11.27 24.91
CA TYR A 54 16.00 10.78 23.54
C TYR A 54 16.93 9.62 23.17
N ILE A 55 18.21 9.67 23.54
CA ILE A 55 19.13 8.52 23.35
C ILE A 55 18.58 7.29 24.06
N ASP A 56 18.04 7.47 25.26
CA ASP A 56 17.46 6.39 26.06
C ASP A 56 16.18 5.85 25.42
N LEU A 57 15.32 6.72 24.89
CA LEU A 57 14.12 6.30 24.17
C LEU A 57 14.47 5.51 22.92
N LEU A 58 15.46 5.95 22.13
CA LEU A 58 15.94 5.26 20.94
C LEU A 58 16.53 3.88 21.26
N GLU A 59 17.27 3.75 22.36
CA GLU A 59 17.77 2.46 22.82
C GLU A 59 16.60 1.56 23.28
N LEU A 60 15.70 2.09 24.12
CA LEU A 60 14.55 1.34 24.65
C LEU A 60 13.53 0.95 23.57
N SER A 61 13.53 1.62 22.41
CA SER A 61 12.70 1.27 21.26
C SER A 61 13.26 0.13 20.41
N ARG A 62 14.49 -0.37 20.67
CA ARG A 62 15.10 -1.41 19.83
C ARG A 62 14.32 -2.73 19.88
N PRO A 63 14.09 -3.38 18.72
CA PRO A 63 13.41 -4.67 18.67
C PRO A 63 14.25 -5.73 19.41
N ASP A 64 13.55 -6.71 20.00
CA ASP A 64 14.09 -7.89 20.69
C ASP A 64 15.03 -7.68 21.89
N MET A 65 15.44 -6.44 22.19
CA MET A 65 16.27 -6.12 23.35
C MET A 65 15.48 -5.87 24.63
N TYR A 66 14.29 -5.27 24.49
CA TYR A 66 13.43 -4.89 25.61
C TYR A 66 12.07 -5.58 25.53
N SER A 67 11.38 -5.65 26.67
CA SER A 67 10.01 -6.16 26.69
C SER A 67 9.09 -5.31 25.81
N LYS A 68 8.06 -5.92 25.21
CA LYS A 68 7.09 -5.22 24.35
C LYS A 68 6.50 -3.98 25.03
N GLY A 69 6.18 -4.05 26.33
CA GLY A 69 5.61 -2.91 27.06
C GLY A 69 6.57 -1.72 27.17
N ILE A 70 7.86 -1.97 27.45
CA ILE A 70 8.89 -0.91 27.49
C ILE A 70 9.06 -0.31 26.10
N ARG A 71 9.17 -1.16 25.07
CA ARG A 71 9.36 -0.72 23.68
C ARG A 71 8.19 0.13 23.20
N PHE A 72 6.96 -0.33 23.45
CA PHE A 72 5.75 0.38 23.03
C PHE A 72 5.62 1.72 23.74
N GLN A 73 5.94 1.80 25.03
CA GLN A 73 5.93 3.07 25.75
C GLN A 73 7.02 4.04 25.23
N ALA A 74 8.21 3.54 24.89
CA ALA A 74 9.26 4.36 24.29
C ALA A 74 8.86 4.87 22.90
N LEU A 75 8.38 3.98 22.02
CA LEU A 75 7.89 4.33 20.68
C LEU A 75 6.70 5.30 20.73
N ALA A 76 5.74 5.09 21.64
CA ALA A 76 4.61 6.00 21.81
C ALA A 76 5.06 7.43 22.16
N MET A 77 6.09 7.59 23.00
CA MET A 77 6.65 8.91 23.30
C MET A 77 7.40 9.52 22.10
N ILE A 78 8.15 8.72 21.34
CA ILE A 78 8.80 9.17 20.10
C ILE A 78 7.74 9.63 19.10
N LEU A 79 6.71 8.83 18.87
CA LEU A 79 5.64 9.13 17.93
C LEU A 79 4.78 10.31 18.38
N ALA A 80 4.55 10.49 19.68
CA ALA A 80 3.88 11.70 20.17
C ALA A 80 4.69 12.99 19.84
N GLN A 81 6.02 12.91 19.82
CA GLN A 81 6.86 14.05 19.45
C GLN A 81 6.87 14.29 17.94
N ILE A 82 6.85 13.22 17.14
CA ILE A 82 6.68 13.31 15.69
C ILE A 82 5.31 13.91 15.34
N GLY A 83 4.22 13.41 15.94
CA GLY A 83 2.85 13.90 15.70
C GLY A 83 2.68 15.37 16.05
N SER A 84 3.29 15.82 17.16
CA SER A 84 3.32 17.23 17.55
C SER A 84 4.36 18.10 16.82
N ARG A 85 5.16 17.51 15.92
CA ARG A 85 6.27 18.14 15.17
C ARG A 85 7.40 18.73 16.03
N ASN A 86 7.47 18.39 17.31
CA ASN A 86 8.52 18.82 18.23
C ASN A 86 9.73 17.87 18.17
N THR A 87 10.38 17.81 17.02
CA THR A 87 11.37 16.77 16.68
C THR A 87 12.82 17.22 16.77
N ARG A 88 13.11 18.48 17.14
CA ARG A 88 14.47 19.03 17.13
C ARG A 88 15.45 18.20 17.96
N TYR A 89 15.06 17.85 19.17
CA TYR A 89 15.91 17.06 20.07
C TYR A 89 16.05 15.59 19.63
N LEU A 90 14.99 15.02 19.05
CA LEU A 90 15.03 13.68 18.45
C LEU A 90 16.00 13.63 17.27
N LEU A 91 15.93 14.60 16.37
CA LEU A 91 16.84 14.71 15.22
C LEU A 91 18.30 14.83 15.68
N ASN A 92 18.57 15.64 16.71
CA ASN A 92 19.91 15.74 17.28
C ASN A 92 20.39 14.38 17.84
N ALA A 93 19.54 13.65 18.56
CA ALA A 93 19.89 12.32 19.06
C ALA A 93 20.17 11.32 17.91
N LEU A 94 19.39 11.39 16.82
CA LEU A 94 19.60 10.55 15.63
C LEU A 94 20.94 10.81 14.94
N THR A 95 21.54 12.00 15.03
CA THR A 95 22.90 12.24 14.48
C THR A 95 23.98 11.39 15.14
N ARG A 96 23.74 10.95 16.39
CA ARG A 96 24.67 10.13 17.19
C ARG A 96 24.28 8.65 17.21
N PHE A 97 23.09 8.32 16.73
CA PHE A 97 22.57 6.96 16.73
C PHE A 97 23.10 6.18 15.52
N PRO A 98 23.39 4.86 15.65
CA PRO A 98 23.90 4.07 14.54
C PRO A 98 22.90 4.02 13.38
N VAL A 99 23.39 4.28 12.16
CA VAL A 99 22.58 4.37 10.93
C VAL A 99 21.70 3.13 10.70
N ILE A 100 22.22 1.93 10.98
CA ILE A 100 21.47 0.67 10.88
C ILE A 100 20.26 0.65 11.83
N GLU A 101 20.42 1.15 13.06
CA GLU A 101 19.36 1.19 14.06
C GLU A 101 18.30 2.25 13.72
N ILE A 102 18.68 3.33 13.05
CA ILE A 102 17.73 4.30 12.47
C ILE A 102 16.85 3.59 11.42
N GLY A 103 17.43 2.71 10.60
CA GLY A 103 16.67 1.93 9.62
C GLY A 103 15.63 1.03 10.26
N HIS A 104 16.02 0.29 11.31
CA HIS A 104 15.07 -0.53 12.07
C HIS A 104 13.97 0.30 12.71
N LEU A 105 14.31 1.47 13.28
CA LEU A 105 13.32 2.38 13.85
C LEU A 105 12.32 2.86 12.78
N ILE A 106 12.80 3.31 11.62
CA ILE A 106 11.94 3.78 10.52
C ILE A 106 11.03 2.65 10.03
N ALA A 107 11.56 1.45 9.81
CA ALA A 107 10.77 0.30 9.40
C ALA A 107 9.69 -0.07 10.44
N ASP A 108 10.04 -0.07 11.73
CA ASP A 108 9.09 -0.34 12.82
C ASP A 108 7.97 0.72 12.83
N ILE A 109 8.32 2.01 12.71
CA ILE A 109 7.34 3.10 12.65
C ILE A 109 6.43 2.97 11.42
N ILE A 110 6.99 2.72 10.24
CA ILE A 110 6.21 2.55 8.99
C ILE A 110 5.24 1.38 9.10
N SER A 111 5.60 0.30 9.80
CA SER A 111 4.71 -0.85 10.00
C SER A 111 3.42 -0.49 10.75
N HIS A 112 3.44 0.57 11.57
CA HIS A 112 2.23 1.10 12.21
C HIS A 112 1.35 1.92 11.26
N PHE A 113 1.92 2.45 10.18
CA PHE A 113 1.22 3.21 9.14
C PHE A 113 0.94 2.38 7.88
N ASP A 114 1.15 1.06 7.91
CA ASP A 114 0.99 0.21 6.73
C ASP A 114 -0.49 0.12 6.30
N PRO A 115 -0.87 0.69 5.13
CA PRO A 115 -2.25 0.61 4.65
C PRO A 115 -2.64 -0.80 4.20
N ILE A 116 -1.68 -1.71 4.01
CA ILE A 116 -1.89 -3.07 3.49
C ILE A 116 -2.30 -4.02 4.61
N SER A 117 -1.81 -3.82 5.83
CA SER A 117 -2.08 -4.67 6.96
C SER A 117 -3.57 -4.58 7.36
N SER A 118 -4.33 -5.56 6.89
CA SER A 118 -5.80 -5.69 6.96
C SER A 118 -6.40 -5.59 8.37
N SER A 119 -5.59 -5.64 9.43
CA SER A 119 -6.01 -5.48 10.81
C SER A 119 -6.13 -4.03 11.28
N HIS A 120 -5.54 -3.04 10.60
CA HIS A 120 -5.37 -1.71 11.20
C HIS A 120 -6.67 -0.93 11.43
N HIS A 121 -7.65 -0.97 10.52
CA HIS A 121 -8.83 -0.12 10.67
C HIS A 121 -9.72 -0.48 11.85
N ALA A 122 -9.74 -1.75 12.30
CA ALA A 122 -10.47 -2.17 13.49
C ALA A 122 -9.68 -1.93 14.79
N ASP A 123 -8.40 -1.54 14.70
CA ASP A 123 -7.46 -1.59 15.82
C ASP A 123 -6.60 -0.33 16.03
N VAL A 124 -6.73 0.73 15.22
CA VAL A 124 -6.02 2.01 15.49
C VAL A 124 -6.28 2.50 16.92
N ALA A 125 -7.54 2.38 17.39
CA ALA A 125 -7.90 2.73 18.76
C ALA A 125 -7.27 1.81 19.84
N LYS A 126 -6.82 0.61 19.46
CA LYS A 126 -6.17 -0.36 20.36
C LYS A 126 -4.65 -0.30 20.31
N ASP A 127 -4.06 0.27 19.25
CA ASP A 127 -2.62 0.49 19.17
C ASP A 127 -2.23 1.71 20.04
N PRO A 128 -1.56 1.50 21.20
CA PRO A 128 -1.20 2.60 22.09
C PRO A 128 -0.19 3.57 21.46
N ILE A 129 0.59 3.11 20.48
CA ILE A 129 1.62 3.92 19.81
C ILE A 129 0.93 4.90 18.85
N LEU A 130 0.05 4.40 17.98
CA LEU A 130 -0.74 5.25 17.07
C LEU A 130 -1.70 6.16 17.83
N LYS A 131 -2.27 5.69 18.94
CA LYS A 131 -3.08 6.54 19.81
C LYS A 131 -2.29 7.74 20.34
N ALA A 132 -1.08 7.53 20.88
CA ALA A 132 -0.23 8.60 21.36
C ALA A 132 0.18 9.57 20.23
N TYR A 133 0.47 9.04 19.04
CA TYR A 133 0.71 9.83 17.84
C TYR A 133 -0.47 10.75 17.52
N MET A 134 -1.68 10.18 17.40
CA MET A 134 -2.89 10.92 17.04
C MET A 134 -3.31 11.94 18.09
N GLU A 135 -3.21 11.60 19.38
CA GLU A 135 -3.53 12.52 20.49
C GLU A 135 -2.54 13.69 20.59
N SER A 136 -1.31 13.52 20.11
CA SER A 136 -0.29 14.58 20.10
C SER A 136 -0.37 15.50 18.88
N SER A 137 -1.00 15.04 17.81
CA SER A 137 -1.13 15.82 16.58
C SER A 137 -2.05 17.01 16.87
N PRO A 138 -1.65 18.25 16.51
CA PRO A 138 -2.51 19.42 16.72
C PRO A 138 -3.87 19.18 16.08
N GLU A 139 -4.94 19.51 16.81
CA GLU A 139 -6.31 19.35 16.33
C GLU A 139 -6.44 20.00 14.94
N ARG A 140 -6.87 19.21 13.95
CA ARG A 140 -7.13 19.58 12.55
C ARG A 140 -5.97 19.54 11.55
N VAL A 141 -4.96 18.68 11.72
CA VAL A 141 -4.13 18.33 10.54
C VAL A 141 -5.02 17.56 9.55
N GLU A 142 -5.09 18.04 8.31
CA GLU A 142 -5.92 17.45 7.25
C GLU A 142 -5.52 16.01 6.91
N ASN A 143 -4.31 15.57 7.27
CA ASN A 143 -3.91 14.16 7.18
C ASN A 143 -2.99 13.78 8.33
N SER A 144 -3.27 12.64 8.95
CA SER A 144 -2.52 12.13 10.08
C SER A 144 -1.05 11.87 9.79
N ILE A 145 -0.68 11.47 8.56
CA ILE A 145 0.69 11.01 8.25
C ILE A 145 1.67 12.14 7.90
N ILE A 146 1.20 13.36 7.66
CA ILE A 146 2.05 14.49 7.26
C ILE A 146 3.17 14.78 8.27
N PRO A 147 2.94 14.86 9.59
CA PRO A 147 4.01 15.06 10.57
C PRO A 147 5.13 14.03 10.46
N PHE A 148 4.79 12.78 10.15
CA PHE A 148 5.79 11.72 9.92
C PHE A 148 6.58 11.94 8.62
N LEU A 149 5.93 12.32 7.51
CA LEU A 149 6.63 12.66 6.27
C LEU A 149 7.57 13.87 6.42
N ASP A 150 7.15 14.88 7.20
CA ASP A 150 7.98 16.04 7.54
C ASP A 150 9.20 15.63 8.37
N PHE A 151 9.02 14.69 9.28
CA PHE A 151 10.11 14.14 10.07
C PHE A 151 11.09 13.33 9.21
N LEU A 152 10.61 12.46 8.32
CA LEU A 152 11.45 11.73 7.37
C LEU A 152 12.25 12.69 6.48
N SER A 153 11.61 13.76 5.99
CA SER A 153 12.28 14.80 5.20
C SER A 153 13.41 15.45 5.99
N GLN A 154 13.19 15.74 7.28
CA GLN A 154 14.24 16.27 8.15
C GLN A 154 15.40 15.27 8.33
N ILE A 155 15.13 13.97 8.49
CA ILE A 155 16.19 12.94 8.57
C ILE A 155 17.03 12.92 7.28
N VAL A 156 16.39 12.95 6.11
CA VAL A 156 17.08 12.97 4.80
C VAL A 156 18.01 14.17 4.68
N THR A 157 17.67 15.31 5.29
CA THR A 157 18.54 16.49 5.20
C THR A 157 19.83 16.39 6.01
N LEU A 158 19.90 15.52 7.04
CA LEU A 158 21.05 15.40 7.94
C LEU A 158 22.36 15.02 7.21
N ASP A 159 22.37 13.90 6.48
CA ASP A 159 23.53 13.39 5.73
C ASP A 159 23.11 12.33 4.72
N GLU A 160 24.08 11.83 3.96
CA GLU A 160 23.82 10.91 2.85
C GLU A 160 23.42 9.50 3.32
N ASP A 161 24.15 8.95 4.28
CA ASP A 161 23.88 7.62 4.84
C ASP A 161 22.44 7.50 5.42
N ARG A 162 21.93 8.59 6.00
CA ARG A 162 20.56 8.64 6.52
C ARG A 162 19.49 8.72 5.43
N CYS A 163 19.77 9.39 4.31
CA CYS A 163 18.89 9.36 3.15
C CYS A 163 18.76 7.92 2.61
N ASP A 164 19.90 7.22 2.45
CA ASP A 164 19.93 5.82 2.01
C ASP A 164 19.08 4.94 2.90
N VAL A 165 19.24 5.09 4.22
CA VAL A 165 18.49 4.33 5.20
C VAL A 165 16.99 4.65 5.16
N VAL A 166 16.61 5.91 5.04
CA VAL A 166 15.19 6.30 4.89
C VAL A 166 14.58 5.60 3.68
N LEU A 167 15.26 5.65 2.52
CA LEU A 167 14.75 5.05 1.29
C LEU A 167 14.72 3.52 1.31
N ALA A 168 15.73 2.88 1.92
CA ALA A 168 15.87 1.42 1.95
C ALA A 168 14.96 0.73 2.95
N ASN A 169 14.34 1.45 3.89
CA ASN A 169 13.56 0.87 4.99
C ASN A 169 12.04 1.14 4.85
N GLY A 170 11.51 1.00 3.64
CA GLY A 170 10.06 0.94 3.38
C GLY A 170 9.37 2.28 3.11
N VAL A 171 10.09 3.40 3.08
CA VAL A 171 9.49 4.71 2.78
C VAL A 171 8.94 4.75 1.37
N LEU A 172 9.66 4.19 0.39
CA LEU A 172 9.18 4.14 -0.99
C LEU A 172 7.93 3.28 -1.15
N ASP A 173 7.84 2.17 -0.40
CA ASP A 173 6.66 1.30 -0.36
C ASP A 173 5.46 2.02 0.27
N MET A 174 5.68 2.69 1.41
CA MET A 174 4.65 3.49 2.08
C MET A 174 4.15 4.61 1.16
N MET A 175 5.06 5.34 0.52
CA MET A 175 4.66 6.41 -0.39
C MET A 175 3.95 5.87 -1.63
N LEU A 176 4.41 4.77 -2.24
CA LEU A 176 3.65 4.10 -3.29
C LEU A 176 2.25 3.75 -2.77
N GLY A 177 2.16 3.25 -1.55
CA GLY A 177 0.93 3.04 -0.80
C GLY A 177 -0.01 4.23 -0.89
N LEU A 178 0.47 5.40 -0.47
CA LEU A 178 -0.27 6.66 -0.50
C LEU A 178 -0.65 7.08 -1.93
N TYR A 179 0.23 6.95 -2.93
CA TYR A 179 -0.08 7.32 -4.31
C TYR A 179 -1.17 6.45 -4.90
N VAL A 180 -1.10 5.14 -4.61
CA VAL A 180 -2.06 4.17 -5.07
C VAL A 180 -3.40 4.45 -4.42
N THR A 181 -3.46 4.70 -3.11
CA THR A 181 -4.70 5.01 -2.37
C THR A 181 -5.26 6.41 -2.62
N ASP A 182 -4.77 7.09 -3.65
CA ASP A 182 -5.13 8.46 -3.98
C ASP A 182 -4.99 9.44 -2.79
N PHE A 183 -3.96 9.20 -1.98
CA PHE A 183 -3.62 9.96 -0.79
C PHE A 183 -4.70 9.90 0.29
N GLN A 184 -5.39 8.76 0.42
CA GLN A 184 -6.25 8.51 1.57
C GLN A 184 -5.42 8.47 2.85
N ASP A 185 -5.92 9.15 3.88
CA ASP A 185 -5.34 9.13 5.21
C ASP A 185 -5.51 7.74 5.84
N VAL A 186 -4.39 7.08 6.12
CA VAL A 186 -4.33 5.72 6.67
C VAL A 186 -5.02 5.62 8.04
N LEU A 187 -5.00 6.69 8.84
CA LEU A 187 -5.56 6.71 10.18
C LEU A 187 -6.92 7.43 10.26
N ALA A 188 -7.41 7.99 9.16
CA ALA A 188 -8.71 8.64 9.16
C ALA A 188 -9.86 7.62 9.22
N PRO A 189 -10.97 7.94 9.91
CA PRO A 189 -12.21 7.18 9.79
C PRO A 189 -12.69 7.14 8.32
N ARG A 190 -13.23 6.00 7.86
CA ARG A 190 -13.69 5.82 6.47
C ARG A 190 -14.74 6.85 6.01
N ASP A 191 -15.45 7.46 6.94
CA ASP A 191 -16.54 8.39 6.67
C ASP A 191 -16.08 9.84 6.39
N PHE A 192 -14.76 10.13 6.43
CA PHE A 192 -14.26 11.47 6.21
C PHE A 192 -14.26 11.89 4.72
N PRO A 193 -14.61 13.16 4.39
CA PRO A 193 -14.65 13.62 3.00
C PRO A 193 -13.26 13.61 2.34
N ARG A 194 -13.12 12.83 1.26
CA ARG A 194 -11.85 12.50 0.60
C ARG A 194 -11.16 13.66 -0.12
N SER A 195 -11.89 14.67 -0.58
CA SER A 195 -11.38 15.62 -1.58
C SER A 195 -10.41 16.68 -1.06
N ALA A 196 -10.57 17.15 0.19
CA ALA A 196 -9.70 18.19 0.76
C ALA A 196 -8.35 17.64 1.24
N MET A 197 -8.31 16.37 1.65
CA MET A 197 -7.13 15.76 2.28
C MET A 197 -6.02 15.47 1.24
N LYS A 198 -6.39 15.21 -0.02
CA LYS A 198 -5.47 14.78 -1.07
C LYS A 198 -4.35 15.79 -1.39
N SER A 199 -4.64 17.09 -1.41
CA SER A 199 -3.66 18.11 -1.85
C SER A 199 -2.48 18.24 -0.89
N SER A 200 -2.77 18.31 0.40
CA SER A 200 -1.77 18.55 1.45
C SER A 200 -0.84 17.34 1.61
N LEU A 201 -1.38 16.13 1.51
CA LEU A 201 -0.57 14.91 1.58
C LEU A 201 0.29 14.71 0.32
N LEU A 202 -0.26 15.02 -0.87
CA LEU A 202 0.51 15.02 -2.10
C LEU A 202 1.67 16.03 -2.04
N GLU A 203 1.44 17.23 -1.50
CA GLU A 203 2.48 18.24 -1.31
C GLU A 203 3.59 17.74 -0.36
N ALA A 204 3.23 17.11 0.76
CA ALA A 204 4.20 16.52 1.69
C ALA A 204 5.04 15.41 1.03
N CYS A 205 4.40 14.51 0.27
CA CYS A 205 5.10 13.47 -0.48
C CYS A 205 6.06 14.06 -1.54
N ASN A 206 5.61 15.06 -2.29
CA ASN A 206 6.46 15.74 -3.27
C ASN A 206 7.63 16.48 -2.60
N SER A 207 7.40 17.09 -1.43
CA SER A 207 8.45 17.75 -0.65
C SER A 207 9.54 16.77 -0.21
N LEU A 208 9.15 15.60 0.32
CA LEU A 208 10.08 14.52 0.65
C LEU A 208 10.87 14.07 -0.58
N PHE A 209 10.21 13.89 -1.73
CA PHE A 209 10.89 13.54 -2.97
C PHE A 209 11.90 14.58 -3.42
N MET A 210 11.51 15.85 -3.45
CA MET A 210 12.43 16.92 -3.84
C MET A 210 13.63 16.98 -2.90
N THR A 211 13.41 16.75 -1.60
CA THR A 211 14.49 16.68 -0.61
C THR A 211 15.47 15.54 -0.91
N VAL A 212 14.95 14.37 -1.29
CA VAL A 212 15.76 13.21 -1.70
C VAL A 212 16.48 13.46 -3.02
N LEU A 213 15.80 14.02 -4.03
CA LEU A 213 16.35 14.24 -5.37
C LEU A 213 17.45 15.30 -5.39
N VAL A 214 17.43 16.26 -4.45
CA VAL A 214 18.53 17.20 -4.25
C VAL A 214 19.81 16.50 -3.76
N LYS A 215 19.71 15.31 -3.15
CA LYS A 215 20.87 14.47 -2.84
C LYS A 215 21.32 13.75 -4.12
N GLY A 216 22.60 13.89 -4.48
CA GLY A 216 23.11 13.48 -5.81
C GLY A 216 22.85 12.02 -6.22
N TYR A 217 22.72 11.10 -5.25
CA TYR A 217 22.44 9.67 -5.47
C TYR A 217 20.97 9.29 -5.21
N GLY A 218 20.13 10.20 -4.70
CA GLY A 218 18.74 9.90 -4.33
C GLY A 218 17.92 9.39 -5.52
N SER A 219 18.12 9.99 -6.70
CA SER A 219 17.50 9.52 -7.95
C SER A 219 17.94 8.10 -8.33
N GLU A 220 19.22 7.76 -8.13
CA GLU A 220 19.74 6.43 -8.42
C GLU A 220 19.13 5.37 -7.48
N LEU A 221 19.00 5.69 -6.19
CA LEU A 221 18.37 4.80 -5.21
C LEU A 221 16.91 4.54 -5.51
N ILE A 222 16.15 5.61 -5.82
CA ILE A 222 14.75 5.47 -6.20
C ILE A 222 14.63 4.58 -7.44
N ASN A 223 15.45 4.82 -8.47
CA ASN A 223 15.42 4.04 -9.72
C ASN A 223 15.83 2.56 -9.54
N LYS A 224 16.66 2.25 -8.55
CA LYS A 224 17.03 0.88 -8.21
C LYS A 224 15.96 0.16 -7.37
N HIS A 225 15.08 0.90 -6.70
CA HIS A 225 14.06 0.30 -5.86
C HIS A 225 13.04 -0.49 -6.68
N ALA A 226 12.64 -1.67 -6.21
CA ALA A 226 11.72 -2.55 -6.94
C ALA A 226 10.36 -1.87 -7.21
N VAL A 227 9.86 -1.11 -6.23
CA VAL A 227 8.58 -0.41 -6.34
C VAL A 227 8.58 0.75 -7.34
N SER A 228 9.75 1.25 -7.75
CA SER A 228 9.90 2.38 -8.71
C SER A 228 9.10 2.17 -10.00
N ILE A 229 8.96 0.92 -10.41
CA ILE A 229 8.23 0.53 -11.62
C ILE A 229 6.72 0.75 -11.52
N LEU A 230 6.21 0.82 -10.28
CA LEU A 230 4.79 0.96 -9.98
C LEU A 230 4.32 2.42 -9.95
N TRP A 231 5.25 3.37 -9.83
CA TRP A 231 4.97 4.79 -9.66
C TRP A 231 4.28 5.38 -10.88
N PRO A 232 3.22 6.19 -10.71
CA PRO A 232 2.53 6.82 -11.84
C PRO A 232 3.45 7.83 -12.54
N PHE A 233 3.19 8.10 -13.83
CA PHE A 233 3.90 9.17 -14.53
C PHE A 233 3.43 10.53 -13.98
N ARG A 234 4.26 11.14 -13.14
CA ARG A 234 4.06 12.53 -12.68
C ARG A 234 5.33 13.34 -12.88
N PRO A 235 5.23 14.67 -13.07
CA PRO A 235 6.41 15.53 -13.20
C PRO A 235 7.38 15.40 -12.00
N ALA A 236 6.86 15.28 -10.78
CA ALA A 236 7.68 15.05 -9.58
C ALA A 236 8.39 13.68 -9.56
N LEU A 237 8.02 12.78 -10.48
CA LEU A 237 8.53 11.41 -10.61
C LEU A 237 9.23 11.21 -11.96
N GLU A 238 9.78 12.28 -12.54
CA GLU A 238 10.51 12.27 -13.82
C GLU A 238 11.70 11.31 -13.86
N PHE A 239 12.10 10.74 -12.72
CA PHE A 239 13.08 9.66 -12.66
C PHE A 239 12.57 8.36 -13.31
N VAL A 240 11.26 8.17 -13.46
CA VAL A 240 10.70 6.97 -14.10
C VAL A 240 11.03 6.98 -15.59
N THR A 241 11.72 5.93 -16.05
CA THR A 241 12.15 5.78 -17.44
C THR A 241 10.97 5.94 -18.41
N HIS A 242 11.12 6.80 -19.42
CA HIS A 242 10.13 6.97 -20.50
C HIS A 242 9.98 5.73 -21.40
N ASP A 243 10.80 4.72 -21.21
CA ASP A 243 10.65 3.43 -21.88
C ASP A 243 9.44 2.67 -21.31
N THR A 244 8.30 2.89 -21.97
CA THR A 244 7.03 2.24 -21.63
C THR A 244 7.10 0.71 -21.74
N GLU A 245 7.96 0.16 -22.60
CA GLU A 245 8.03 -1.29 -22.81
C GLU A 245 8.79 -1.97 -21.67
N HIS A 246 10.00 -1.48 -21.39
CA HIS A 246 10.79 -1.94 -20.25
C HIS A 246 10.02 -1.84 -18.93
N ARG A 247 9.27 -0.76 -18.76
CA ARG A 247 8.42 -0.56 -17.58
C ARG A 247 7.38 -1.66 -17.42
N ARG A 248 6.69 -2.04 -18.50
CA ARG A 248 5.64 -3.07 -18.47
C ARG A 248 6.20 -4.44 -18.11
N SER A 249 7.30 -4.84 -18.75
CA SER A 249 7.92 -6.14 -18.50
C SER A 249 8.38 -6.26 -17.05
N LYS A 250 9.04 -5.23 -16.52
CA LYS A 250 9.43 -5.18 -15.10
C LYS A 250 8.23 -5.16 -14.15
N ARG A 251 7.14 -4.48 -14.51
CA ARG A 251 5.92 -4.39 -13.70
C ARG A 251 5.24 -5.76 -13.57
N LYS A 252 5.17 -6.54 -14.65
CA LYS A 252 4.72 -7.93 -14.61
C LYS A 252 5.59 -8.78 -13.68
N VAL A 253 6.92 -8.73 -13.87
CA VAL A 253 7.87 -9.46 -13.02
C VAL A 253 7.72 -9.08 -11.54
N TYR A 254 7.51 -7.79 -11.24
CA TYR A 254 7.25 -7.33 -9.87
C TYR A 254 6.02 -7.99 -9.27
N TRP A 255 4.88 -8.00 -9.99
CA TRP A 255 3.66 -8.61 -9.49
C TRP A 255 3.75 -10.14 -9.38
N ASP A 256 4.47 -10.80 -10.30
CA ASP A 256 4.67 -12.25 -10.27
C ASP A 256 5.43 -12.71 -9.00
N VAL A 257 6.30 -11.86 -8.44
CA VAL A 257 7.04 -12.15 -7.19
C VAL A 257 6.46 -11.48 -5.95
N SER A 258 5.42 -10.66 -6.11
CA SER A 258 4.78 -9.95 -5.00
C SER A 258 3.96 -10.90 -4.14
N SER A 259 3.87 -10.61 -2.84
CA SER A 259 2.97 -11.36 -1.97
C SER A 259 1.50 -11.09 -2.31
N ARG A 260 0.65 -12.07 -2.01
CA ARG A 260 -0.80 -12.01 -2.23
C ARG A 260 -1.44 -10.78 -1.58
N ASP A 261 -0.98 -10.39 -0.40
CA ASP A 261 -1.55 -9.26 0.34
C ASP A 261 -1.34 -7.94 -0.41
N TYR A 262 -0.16 -7.73 -1.00
CA TYR A 262 0.10 -6.55 -1.85
C TYR A 262 -0.76 -6.54 -3.11
N ILE A 263 -0.95 -7.69 -3.74
CA ILE A 263 -1.78 -7.79 -4.95
C ILE A 263 -3.24 -7.48 -4.61
N LEU A 264 -3.79 -8.10 -3.57
CA LEU A 264 -5.18 -7.87 -3.14
C LEU A 264 -5.39 -6.44 -2.67
N TRP A 265 -4.41 -5.85 -1.99
CA TRP A 265 -4.43 -4.42 -1.67
C TRP A 265 -4.49 -3.57 -2.94
N ARG A 266 -3.61 -3.81 -3.92
CA ARG A 266 -3.61 -3.05 -5.18
C ARG A 266 -4.93 -3.18 -5.92
N VAL A 267 -5.51 -4.38 -5.97
CA VAL A 267 -6.84 -4.65 -6.53
C VAL A 267 -7.91 -3.80 -5.86
N ARG A 268 -7.97 -3.80 -4.51
CA ARG A 268 -8.92 -2.96 -3.75
C ARG A 268 -8.71 -1.49 -4.03
N THR A 269 -7.47 -1.05 -4.16
CA THR A 269 -7.21 0.35 -4.43
C THR A 269 -7.58 0.77 -5.84
N ILE A 270 -7.32 -0.06 -6.84
CA ILE A 270 -7.82 0.16 -8.21
C ILE A 270 -9.34 0.20 -8.20
N GLN A 271 -9.98 -0.68 -7.44
CA GLN A 271 -11.42 -0.65 -7.26
C GLN A 271 -11.89 0.68 -6.66
N ASP A 272 -11.36 1.12 -5.52
CA ASP A 272 -11.74 2.38 -4.87
C ASP A 272 -11.56 3.58 -5.80
N MET A 273 -10.43 3.60 -6.50
CA MET A 273 -10.11 4.57 -7.56
C MET A 273 -11.19 4.55 -8.65
N LEU A 274 -11.56 3.37 -9.14
CA LEU A 274 -12.57 3.19 -10.17
C LEU A 274 -14.01 3.31 -9.66
N PHE A 275 -14.30 3.40 -8.36
CA PHE A 275 -15.65 3.63 -7.85
C PHE A 275 -15.93 5.08 -7.47
N ASP A 276 -14.91 5.91 -7.25
CA ASP A 276 -15.12 7.32 -6.92
C ASP A 276 -15.59 8.12 -8.15
N PRO A 277 -16.86 8.57 -8.23
CA PRO A 277 -17.34 9.31 -9.41
C PRO A 277 -16.76 10.72 -9.50
N SER A 278 -16.18 11.23 -8.42
CA SER A 278 -15.62 12.58 -8.34
C SER A 278 -14.15 12.65 -8.74
N SER A 279 -13.47 11.51 -8.74
CA SER A 279 -12.04 11.44 -8.98
C SER A 279 -11.72 11.63 -10.47
N VAL A 280 -10.89 12.64 -10.75
CA VAL A 280 -10.29 12.85 -12.08
C VAL A 280 -8.89 12.28 -12.05
N PHE A 281 -8.67 11.19 -12.80
CA PHE A 281 -7.34 10.61 -12.96
C PHE A 281 -6.69 11.11 -14.25
N ASP A 282 -5.38 11.32 -14.20
CA ASP A 282 -4.61 11.45 -15.43
C ASP A 282 -4.62 10.13 -16.21
N LEU A 283 -4.36 10.24 -17.52
CA LEU A 283 -4.39 9.09 -18.42
C LEU A 283 -3.44 7.98 -17.97
N ASP A 284 -2.24 8.35 -17.55
CA ASP A 284 -1.19 7.40 -17.24
C ASP A 284 -1.53 6.56 -16.01
N THR A 285 -2.08 7.18 -14.97
CA THR A 285 -2.62 6.49 -13.79
C THR A 285 -3.72 5.50 -14.17
N PHE A 286 -4.64 5.89 -15.07
CA PHE A 286 -5.69 4.99 -15.56
C PHE A 286 -5.12 3.82 -16.38
N LEU A 287 -4.13 4.08 -17.24
CA LEU A 287 -3.44 3.04 -18.01
C LEU A 287 -2.74 2.05 -17.08
N ASP A 288 -2.02 2.53 -16.05
CA ASP A 288 -1.35 1.68 -15.06
C ASP A 288 -2.34 0.77 -14.33
N ALA A 289 -3.50 1.29 -13.93
CA ALA A 289 -4.54 0.50 -13.29
C ALA A 289 -5.11 -0.58 -14.22
N VAL A 290 -5.38 -0.25 -15.49
CA VAL A 290 -5.85 -1.24 -16.48
C VAL A 290 -4.78 -2.31 -16.72
N MET A 291 -3.51 -1.92 -16.84
CA MET A 291 -2.40 -2.87 -17.02
C MET A 291 -2.29 -3.83 -15.83
N ASP A 292 -2.37 -3.32 -14.61
CA ASP A 292 -2.37 -4.15 -13.40
C ASP A 292 -3.55 -5.14 -13.41
N CYS A 293 -4.76 -4.70 -13.78
CA CYS A 293 -5.91 -5.60 -13.88
C CYS A 293 -5.66 -6.73 -14.88
N LEU A 294 -5.08 -6.44 -16.05
CA LEU A 294 -4.76 -7.48 -17.05
C LEU A 294 -3.74 -8.49 -16.53
N ILE A 295 -2.72 -8.02 -15.81
CA ILE A 295 -1.73 -8.89 -15.15
C ILE A 295 -2.42 -9.77 -14.11
N PHE A 296 -3.27 -9.19 -13.26
CA PHE A 296 -3.96 -9.93 -12.19
C PHE A 296 -4.95 -10.97 -12.72
N VAL A 297 -5.65 -10.69 -13.82
CA VAL A 297 -6.52 -11.67 -14.50
C VAL A 297 -5.75 -12.93 -14.91
N MET A 298 -4.47 -12.79 -15.24
CA MET A 298 -3.60 -13.91 -15.59
C MET A 298 -2.97 -14.62 -14.38
N SER A 299 -3.28 -14.19 -13.16
CA SER A 299 -2.78 -14.82 -11.94
C SER A 299 -3.29 -16.26 -11.81
N SER A 300 -2.45 -17.13 -11.24
CA SER A 300 -2.85 -18.48 -10.86
C SER A 300 -3.72 -18.53 -9.60
N ASP A 301 -3.72 -17.45 -8.80
CA ASP A 301 -4.62 -17.29 -7.65
C ASP A 301 -6.01 -16.88 -8.14
N GLU A 302 -6.99 -17.76 -7.90
CA GLU A 302 -8.38 -17.62 -8.38
C GLU A 302 -9.01 -16.31 -7.90
N ASP A 303 -8.81 -15.94 -6.64
CA ASP A 303 -9.34 -14.71 -6.02
C ASP A 303 -8.77 -13.46 -6.70
N THR A 304 -7.44 -13.41 -6.88
CA THR A 304 -6.75 -12.34 -7.62
C THR A 304 -7.27 -12.21 -9.05
N SER A 305 -7.43 -13.33 -9.77
CA SER A 305 -7.91 -13.33 -11.16
C SER A 305 -9.34 -12.79 -11.28
N HIS A 306 -10.26 -13.25 -10.41
CA HIS A 306 -11.65 -12.80 -10.42
C HIS A 306 -11.77 -11.32 -10.04
N ARG A 307 -11.06 -10.87 -9.00
CA ARG A 307 -11.11 -9.47 -8.58
C ARG A 307 -10.41 -8.54 -9.58
N GLY A 308 -9.32 -8.98 -10.19
CA GLY A 308 -8.68 -8.28 -11.31
C GLY A 308 -9.64 -8.08 -12.48
N LEU A 309 -10.42 -9.12 -12.82
CA LEU A 309 -11.44 -9.02 -13.85
C LEU A 309 -12.57 -8.06 -13.47
N ARG A 310 -13.00 -8.07 -12.21
CA ARG A 310 -14.02 -7.15 -11.71
C ARG A 310 -13.55 -5.69 -11.83
N CYS A 311 -12.32 -5.39 -11.43
CA CYS A 311 -11.72 -4.06 -11.62
C CYS A 311 -11.69 -3.66 -13.10
N LEU A 312 -11.32 -4.58 -14.00
CA LEU A 312 -11.33 -4.34 -15.44
C LEU A 312 -12.75 -4.03 -15.95
N TYR A 313 -13.77 -4.75 -15.50
CA TYR A 313 -15.17 -4.46 -15.83
C TYR A 313 -15.56 -3.04 -15.41
N ILE A 314 -15.24 -2.63 -14.17
CA ILE A 314 -15.59 -1.30 -13.67
C ILE A 314 -14.91 -0.23 -14.53
N ALA A 315 -13.65 -0.45 -14.92
CA ALA A 315 -12.95 0.44 -15.84
C ALA A 315 -13.66 0.53 -17.20
N ILE A 316 -14.10 -0.60 -17.76
CA ILE A 316 -14.84 -0.64 -19.04
C ILE A 316 -16.17 0.12 -18.91
N ALA A 317 -16.94 -0.15 -17.87
CA ALA A 317 -18.24 0.48 -17.64
C ALA A 317 -18.11 2.01 -17.47
N ARG A 318 -17.05 2.47 -16.79
CA ARG A 318 -16.77 3.90 -16.60
C ARG A 318 -16.13 4.60 -17.78
N GLY A 319 -15.35 3.88 -18.59
CA GLY A 319 -14.64 4.44 -19.74
C GLY A 319 -15.57 5.14 -20.75
N GLY A 320 -16.87 4.87 -20.72
CA GLY A 320 -17.88 5.57 -21.51
C GLY A 320 -18.26 6.98 -21.00
N HIS A 321 -17.96 7.31 -19.74
CA HIS A 321 -18.43 8.53 -19.07
C HIS A 321 -17.34 9.56 -18.75
N ALA A 322 -16.05 9.20 -18.85
CA ALA A 322 -14.95 10.11 -18.52
C ALA A 322 -14.81 11.27 -19.55
N SER A 323 -14.54 12.48 -19.06
CA SER A 323 -14.42 13.72 -19.84
C SER A 323 -13.26 13.75 -20.84
N LYS A 324 -12.37 12.75 -20.81
CA LYS A 324 -11.34 12.48 -21.84
C LYS A 324 -11.45 11.00 -22.25
N PRO A 325 -11.98 10.66 -23.44
CA PRO A 325 -12.44 9.31 -23.75
C PRO A 325 -11.29 8.49 -24.34
N ILE A 326 -10.27 8.18 -23.53
CA ILE A 326 -9.43 7.04 -23.88
C ILE A 326 -10.20 5.81 -23.43
N SER A 327 -10.90 5.21 -24.39
CA SER A 327 -11.60 3.95 -24.16
C SER A 327 -10.63 2.92 -23.59
N VAL A 328 -11.09 2.09 -22.65
CA VAL A 328 -10.29 0.95 -22.15
C VAL A 328 -9.78 0.08 -23.29
N ALA A 329 -10.52 -0.04 -24.39
CA ALA A 329 -10.08 -0.72 -25.60
C ALA A 329 -8.82 -0.08 -26.22
N THR A 330 -8.69 1.25 -26.19
CA THR A 330 -7.46 1.94 -26.62
C THR A 330 -6.31 1.68 -25.66
N ALA A 331 -6.56 1.72 -24.35
CA ALA A 331 -5.56 1.41 -23.33
C ALA A 331 -5.00 -0.01 -23.50
N VAL A 332 -5.89 -1.00 -23.61
CA VAL A 332 -5.54 -2.39 -23.87
C VAL A 332 -4.85 -2.54 -25.23
N HIS A 333 -5.34 -1.89 -26.29
CA HIS A 333 -4.66 -1.91 -27.58
C HIS A 333 -3.22 -1.39 -27.49
N LEU A 334 -2.99 -0.24 -26.85
CA LEU A 334 -1.65 0.34 -26.64
C LEU A 334 -0.76 -0.54 -25.75
N TYR A 335 -1.37 -1.30 -24.85
CA TYR A 335 -0.66 -2.26 -24.03
C TYR A 335 -0.18 -3.45 -24.85
N LEU A 336 -1.10 -4.08 -25.57
CA LEU A 336 -0.86 -5.29 -26.34
C LEU A 336 -0.04 -5.03 -27.62
N SER A 337 -0.20 -3.89 -28.29
CA SER A 337 0.46 -3.60 -29.58
C SER A 337 1.96 -3.31 -29.49
N LYS A 338 2.49 -3.09 -28.28
CA LYS A 338 3.91 -2.83 -28.05
C LYS A 338 4.64 -3.98 -27.36
N GLY A 339 4.02 -5.15 -27.20
CA GLY A 339 4.65 -6.29 -26.55
C GLY A 339 5.18 -7.27 -27.58
N GLU A 340 6.49 -7.33 -27.79
CA GLU A 340 7.09 -8.40 -28.60
C GLU A 340 7.33 -9.70 -27.78
N GLU A 341 7.34 -9.67 -26.43
CA GLU A 341 7.72 -10.86 -25.63
C GLU A 341 6.96 -11.12 -24.30
N GLY A 342 5.97 -10.32 -23.89
CA GLY A 342 5.55 -10.30 -22.48
C GLY A 342 4.22 -10.97 -22.10
N LEU A 343 3.18 -10.81 -22.91
CA LEU A 343 1.83 -11.27 -22.60
C LEU A 343 1.29 -12.16 -23.72
N ASP A 344 1.00 -13.41 -23.38
CA ASP A 344 0.21 -14.27 -24.24
C ASP A 344 -1.23 -13.76 -24.25
N VAL A 345 -1.54 -12.92 -25.25
CA VAL A 345 -2.86 -12.32 -25.47
C VAL A 345 -3.94 -13.40 -25.57
N ALA A 346 -3.61 -14.54 -26.19
CA ALA A 346 -4.55 -15.65 -26.32
C ALA A 346 -4.85 -16.26 -24.94
N SER A 347 -3.82 -16.48 -24.11
CA SER A 347 -4.01 -16.92 -22.72
C SER A 347 -4.80 -15.92 -21.89
N MET A 348 -4.52 -14.62 -22.00
CA MET A 348 -5.27 -13.58 -21.30
C MET A 348 -6.76 -13.58 -21.70
N LEU A 349 -7.06 -13.59 -23.00
CA LEU A 349 -8.43 -13.65 -23.52
C LEU A 349 -9.15 -14.93 -23.07
N LYS A 350 -8.43 -16.06 -23.03
CA LYS A 350 -8.94 -17.32 -22.53
C LYS A 350 -9.27 -17.25 -21.03
N CYS A 351 -8.38 -16.71 -20.19
CA CYS A 351 -8.66 -16.52 -18.76
C CYS A 351 -9.89 -15.64 -18.53
N ILE A 352 -10.02 -14.54 -19.28
CA ILE A 352 -11.22 -13.69 -19.22
C ILE A 352 -12.46 -14.50 -19.62
N ALA A 353 -12.39 -15.26 -20.71
CA ALA A 353 -13.50 -16.10 -21.16
C ALA A 353 -13.91 -17.11 -20.07
N ASP A 354 -12.95 -17.81 -19.47
CA ASP A 354 -13.18 -18.83 -18.46
C ASP A 354 -13.89 -18.25 -17.22
N VAL A 355 -13.44 -17.10 -16.71
CA VAL A 355 -14.09 -16.42 -15.58
C VAL A 355 -15.49 -15.91 -15.96
N LEU A 356 -15.65 -15.31 -17.14
CA LEU A 356 -16.96 -14.87 -17.63
C LEU A 356 -17.93 -16.05 -17.79
N PHE A 357 -17.44 -17.23 -18.21
CA PHE A 357 -18.24 -18.43 -18.28
C PHE A 357 -18.60 -18.99 -16.90
N GLY A 358 -17.71 -18.89 -15.92
CA GLY A 358 -18.03 -19.18 -14.52
C GLY A 358 -19.19 -18.33 -13.99
N LEU A 359 -19.23 -17.05 -14.35
CA LEU A 359 -20.31 -16.13 -13.95
C LEU A 359 -21.67 -16.48 -14.59
N LEU A 360 -21.70 -17.22 -15.70
CA LEU A 360 -22.94 -17.65 -16.35
C LEU A 360 -23.63 -18.82 -15.66
N SER A 361 -22.91 -19.56 -14.83
CA SER A 361 -23.44 -20.62 -13.96
C SER A 361 -22.92 -20.37 -12.55
N PRO A 362 -23.31 -19.23 -11.95
CA PRO A 362 -22.65 -18.70 -10.78
C PRO A 362 -22.83 -19.68 -9.62
N THR A 363 -21.73 -20.28 -9.18
CA THR A 363 -21.68 -20.87 -7.84
C THR A 363 -21.57 -19.72 -6.83
N PRO A 364 -22.03 -19.90 -5.57
CA PRO A 364 -21.86 -18.88 -4.54
C PRO A 364 -20.41 -18.39 -4.42
N ARG A 365 -19.44 -19.30 -4.58
CA ARG A 365 -18.01 -18.99 -4.57
C ARG A 365 -17.58 -18.07 -5.71
N VAL A 366 -18.01 -18.33 -6.95
CA VAL A 366 -17.63 -17.48 -8.10
C VAL A 366 -18.19 -16.06 -7.94
N VAL A 367 -19.41 -15.94 -7.42
CA VAL A 367 -20.01 -14.63 -7.12
C VAL A 367 -19.22 -13.92 -6.02
N GLU A 368 -18.88 -14.63 -4.93
CA GLU A 368 -18.09 -14.10 -3.82
C GLU A 368 -16.69 -13.62 -4.26
N LEU A 369 -16.02 -14.37 -5.16
CA LEU A 369 -14.70 -13.98 -5.68
C LEU A 369 -14.77 -12.80 -6.65
N PHE A 370 -15.84 -12.70 -7.44
CA PHE A 370 -15.99 -11.64 -8.43
C PHE A 370 -16.54 -10.34 -7.84
N THR A 371 -17.23 -10.39 -6.71
CA THR A 371 -17.86 -9.21 -6.09
C THR A 371 -17.07 -8.70 -4.89
N PHE A 372 -17.29 -7.44 -4.56
CA PHE A 372 -16.80 -6.81 -3.35
C PHE A 372 -17.96 -6.42 -2.43
N GLU A 373 -17.68 -6.25 -1.12
CA GLU A 373 -18.71 -5.95 -0.11
C GLU A 373 -19.58 -4.73 -0.42
N ASN A 374 -19.02 -3.74 -1.13
CA ASN A 374 -19.68 -2.48 -1.50
C ASN A 374 -20.03 -2.40 -2.99
N ASP A 375 -19.93 -3.51 -3.73
CA ASP A 375 -20.29 -3.49 -5.13
C ASP A 375 -21.78 -3.16 -5.28
N PRO A 376 -22.16 -2.29 -6.24
CA PRO A 376 -23.55 -2.20 -6.64
C PRO A 376 -24.01 -3.60 -7.07
N SER A 377 -25.30 -3.89 -6.90
CA SER A 377 -25.92 -5.13 -7.37
C SER A 377 -25.98 -5.14 -8.90
N ASP A 378 -24.82 -5.14 -9.55
CA ASP A 378 -24.69 -5.24 -10.98
C ASP A 378 -25.27 -6.57 -11.41
N ARG A 379 -26.15 -6.53 -12.40
CA ARG A 379 -26.69 -7.75 -12.95
C ARG A 379 -25.60 -8.36 -13.83
N ILE A 380 -25.33 -9.65 -13.66
CA ILE A 380 -24.41 -10.42 -14.51
C ILE A 380 -24.60 -10.14 -16.02
N PRO A 381 -25.84 -9.99 -16.55
CA PRO A 381 -26.07 -9.52 -17.92
C PRO A 381 -25.35 -8.22 -18.32
N ASP A 382 -25.25 -7.25 -17.43
CA ASP A 382 -24.63 -5.95 -17.71
C ASP A 382 -23.10 -6.09 -17.79
N VAL A 383 -22.53 -6.92 -16.92
CA VAL A 383 -21.11 -7.30 -16.97
C VAL A 383 -20.77 -7.95 -18.31
N LEU A 384 -21.56 -8.94 -18.73
CA LEU A 384 -21.36 -9.63 -20.01
C LEU A 384 -21.48 -8.68 -21.19
N ARG A 385 -22.50 -7.82 -21.20
CA ARG A 385 -22.72 -6.84 -22.28
C ARG A 385 -21.52 -5.90 -22.41
N ALA A 386 -21.04 -5.36 -21.28
CA ALA A 386 -19.87 -4.49 -21.26
C ALA A 386 -18.62 -5.19 -21.85
N PHE A 387 -18.36 -6.45 -21.49
CA PHE A 387 -17.23 -7.20 -22.06
C PHE A 387 -17.42 -7.53 -23.53
N ILE A 388 -18.62 -7.91 -23.97
CA ILE A 388 -18.91 -8.16 -25.40
C ILE A 388 -18.63 -6.90 -26.23
N ASP A 389 -19.10 -5.74 -25.76
CA ASP A 389 -18.89 -4.46 -26.44
C ASP A 389 -17.41 -4.06 -26.43
N PHE A 390 -16.72 -4.30 -25.31
CA PHE A 390 -15.28 -4.10 -25.20
C PHE A 390 -14.50 -4.97 -26.21
N PHE A 391 -14.76 -6.27 -26.29
CA PHE A 391 -14.11 -7.16 -27.24
C PHE A 391 -14.45 -6.81 -28.69
N ALA A 392 -15.70 -6.44 -28.98
CA ALA A 392 -16.08 -5.97 -30.31
C ALA A 392 -15.37 -4.64 -30.67
N SER A 393 -15.12 -3.77 -29.69
CA SER A 393 -14.31 -2.57 -29.86
C SER A 393 -12.84 -2.91 -30.14
N LEU A 394 -12.25 -3.83 -29.37
CA LEU A 394 -10.86 -4.26 -29.52
C LEU A 394 -10.62 -4.96 -30.86
N ALA A 395 -11.54 -5.83 -31.29
CA ALA A 395 -11.50 -6.51 -32.59
C ALA A 395 -11.49 -5.50 -33.77
N ARG A 396 -12.14 -4.34 -33.63
CA ARG A 396 -12.12 -3.29 -34.66
C ARG A 396 -10.80 -2.52 -34.74
N LYS A 397 -9.91 -2.66 -33.75
CA LYS A 397 -8.63 -1.93 -33.69
C LYS A 397 -7.50 -2.65 -34.41
N SER A 398 -7.56 -3.97 -34.58
CA SER A 398 -6.52 -4.78 -35.24
C SER A 398 -7.11 -6.07 -35.80
N GLU A 399 -6.68 -6.46 -37.01
CA GLU A 399 -7.03 -7.74 -37.63
C GLU A 399 -6.57 -8.94 -36.78
N GLU A 400 -5.42 -8.80 -36.10
CA GLU A 400 -4.90 -9.83 -35.20
C GLU A 400 -5.84 -10.06 -34.01
N TYR A 401 -6.32 -9.00 -33.36
CA TYR A 401 -7.29 -9.13 -32.28
C TYR A 401 -8.63 -9.66 -32.78
N HIS A 402 -9.05 -9.26 -33.98
CA HIS A 402 -10.25 -9.82 -34.60
C HIS A 402 -10.14 -11.34 -34.75
N LYS A 403 -9.00 -11.83 -35.24
CA LYS A 403 -8.72 -13.27 -35.38
C LYS A 403 -8.74 -13.96 -34.01
N LEU A 404 -7.98 -13.48 -33.02
CA LEU A 404 -7.90 -14.08 -31.68
C LEU A 404 -9.27 -14.11 -30.96
N ILE A 405 -10.02 -13.01 -31.03
CA ILE A 405 -11.36 -12.91 -30.41
C ILE A 405 -12.36 -13.84 -31.11
N THR A 406 -12.23 -14.03 -32.42
CA THR A 406 -13.05 -14.97 -33.18
C THR A 406 -12.70 -16.42 -32.83
N GLU A 407 -11.41 -16.74 -32.73
CA GLU A 407 -10.91 -18.09 -32.38
C GLU A 407 -11.31 -18.51 -30.97
N THR A 408 -11.25 -17.60 -29.99
CA THR A 408 -11.74 -17.87 -28.63
C THR A 408 -13.26 -18.01 -28.55
N GLY A 409 -14.00 -17.53 -29.56
CA GLY A 409 -15.46 -17.58 -29.60
C GLY A 409 -16.15 -16.73 -28.52
N ILE A 410 -15.41 -15.88 -27.80
CA ILE A 410 -15.88 -15.18 -26.59
C ILE A 410 -17.10 -14.30 -26.86
N ILE A 411 -17.13 -13.58 -27.99
CA ILE A 411 -18.28 -12.75 -28.39
C ILE A 411 -19.49 -13.63 -28.73
N ARG A 412 -19.31 -14.71 -29.49
CA ARG A 412 -20.41 -15.60 -29.90
C ARG A 412 -21.04 -16.24 -28.67
N ILE A 413 -20.23 -16.86 -27.82
CA ILE A 413 -20.70 -17.54 -26.61
C ILE A 413 -21.32 -16.52 -25.64
N GLY A 414 -20.68 -15.36 -25.46
CA GLY A 414 -21.21 -14.28 -24.63
C GLY A 414 -22.60 -13.84 -25.07
N ARG A 415 -22.83 -13.64 -26.39
CA ARG A 415 -24.15 -13.25 -26.94
C ARG A 415 -25.20 -14.34 -26.76
N GLU A 416 -24.88 -15.59 -27.11
CA GLU A 416 -25.81 -16.73 -26.94
C GLU A 416 -26.29 -16.82 -25.49
N ARG A 417 -25.36 -16.63 -24.55
CA ARG A 417 -25.62 -16.73 -23.11
C ARG A 417 -26.35 -15.52 -22.54
N LEU A 418 -26.02 -14.32 -23.01
CA LEU A 418 -26.76 -13.11 -22.68
C LEU A 418 -28.24 -13.27 -23.10
N THR A 419 -28.51 -13.76 -24.31
CA THR A 419 -29.87 -14.06 -24.77
C THR A 419 -30.58 -15.09 -23.90
N MET A 420 -29.88 -16.16 -23.46
CA MET A 420 -30.46 -17.14 -22.53
C MET A 420 -30.84 -16.51 -21.18
N LEU A 421 -29.98 -15.66 -20.61
CA LEU A 421 -30.23 -14.97 -19.34
C LEU A 421 -31.37 -13.95 -19.45
N GLU A 422 -31.42 -13.19 -20.53
CA GLU A 422 -32.50 -12.24 -20.81
C GLU A 422 -33.86 -12.99 -20.95
N ASN A 423 -33.87 -14.13 -21.64
CA ASN A 423 -35.05 -14.98 -21.76
C ASN A 423 -35.47 -15.64 -20.43
N ALA A 424 -34.51 -16.04 -19.60
CA ALA A 424 -34.80 -16.63 -18.29
C ALA A 424 -35.38 -15.61 -17.30
N ASN A 425 -34.87 -14.37 -17.32
CA ASN A 425 -35.39 -13.28 -16.48
C ASN A 425 -36.77 -12.80 -16.93
N LEU A 426 -37.13 -12.93 -18.21
CA LEU A 426 -38.49 -12.70 -18.70
C LEU A 426 -39.49 -13.73 -18.13
N GLY A 427 -39.04 -14.87 -17.62
CA GLY A 427 -39.87 -15.88 -16.95
C GLY A 427 -40.07 -15.66 -15.43
N PHE A 428 -39.31 -14.76 -14.80
CA PHE A 428 -39.36 -14.49 -13.35
C PHE A 428 -39.99 -13.15 -12.98
N PHE A 429 -40.55 -12.40 -13.95
CA PHE A 429 -41.39 -11.21 -13.71
C PHE A 429 -42.90 -11.56 -13.67
N ILE A 430 -43.25 -12.65 -12.99
CA ILE A 430 -44.59 -12.89 -12.45
C ILE A 430 -44.40 -13.37 -11.01
N PHE A 431 -44.19 -12.43 -10.08
CA PHE A 431 -44.71 -12.43 -8.70
C PHE A 431 -44.50 -11.06 -8.06
#